data_AF-A0A382TKI0-F1
#
_entry.id   AF-A0A382TKI0-F1
#
_cell.length_a   1.000
_cell.length_b   1.000
_cell.length_c   1.000
_cell.angle_alpha   90.00
_cell.angle_beta   90.00
_cell.angle_gamma   90.00
#
_symmetry.space_group_name_H-M   'P 1'
#
loop_
_entity.id
_entity.type
_entity.pdbx_description
1 polymer ?
#
loop_
_entity_poly.entity_id
_entity_poly.type
_entity_poly.pdbx_seq_one_letter_code
_entity_poly.pdbx_strand_id
1 'polypeptide(L)'
;MGNNNQPPMFDDQDPEHLVIIDNFIMGETEVPNAYYVIFLNDMTSLGNLIVEEGIPGDWSSDSNEIANGHAWSITADSTLSGEWSGEVLIKLSSIAGGGQDSLNRCWIEWDSTSNIYSVVPGYENWPTSWVSWYGAMMYADYYGVSLPTEAEWEYAARAGQQLEYPTNNGSLSYSQANYGSFSGTTDPDFLPYPSPVGSIFQPNPFGLYNMAGNVSEWCLDWY
;
A
#
# COMPACT_ATOMS: atom_id res chain seq x y z
N MET A 1 -15.63 -14.89 9.01
CA MET A 1 -14.40 -14.09 9.15
C MET A 1 -13.52 -14.78 10.16
N GLY A 2 -12.20 -14.69 10.02
CA GLY A 2 -11.23 -15.39 10.88
C GLY A 2 -10.87 -16.80 10.43
N ASN A 3 -10.05 -17.48 11.22
CA ASN A 3 -9.50 -18.81 10.93
C ASN A 3 -9.29 -19.61 12.22
N ASN A 4 -9.96 -20.76 12.35
CA ASN A 4 -9.81 -21.65 13.53
C ASN A 4 -8.77 -22.77 13.33
N ASN A 5 -8.07 -22.81 12.19
CA ASN A 5 -7.13 -23.89 11.86
C ASN A 5 -5.98 -23.96 12.88
N GLN A 6 -5.53 -25.17 13.17
CA GLN A 6 -4.44 -25.44 14.12
C GLN A 6 -3.20 -25.98 13.41
N PRO A 7 -1.99 -25.51 13.78
CA PRO A 7 -1.72 -24.43 14.73
C PRO A 7 -2.12 -23.05 14.16
N PRO A 8 -2.47 -22.07 15.01
CA PRO A 8 -2.73 -20.71 14.54
C PRO A 8 -1.48 -20.14 13.87
N MET A 9 -1.66 -19.38 12.79
CA MET A 9 -0.55 -18.66 12.15
C MET A 9 -0.15 -17.42 12.96
N PHE A 10 -1.15 -16.73 13.53
CA PHE A 10 -1.01 -15.57 14.42
C PHE A 10 -2.05 -15.65 15.54
N ASP A 11 -1.81 -14.95 16.65
CA ASP A 11 -2.59 -15.05 17.89
C ASP A 11 -3.96 -14.35 17.84
N ASP A 12 -4.33 -13.76 16.70
CA ASP A 12 -5.47 -12.86 16.50
C ASP A 12 -6.42 -13.26 15.36
N GLN A 13 -6.22 -14.44 14.76
CA GLN A 13 -7.05 -14.91 13.64
C GLN A 13 -8.32 -15.65 14.11
N ASP A 14 -8.36 -16.09 15.36
CA ASP A 14 -9.46 -16.84 15.96
C ASP A 14 -10.26 -15.98 16.98
N PRO A 15 -11.53 -16.32 17.28
CA PRO A 15 -12.33 -17.37 16.67
C PRO A 15 -12.96 -16.94 15.33
N GLU A 16 -13.22 -17.92 14.47
CA GLU A 16 -14.13 -17.68 13.35
C GLU A 16 -15.50 -17.24 13.86
N HIS A 17 -16.02 -16.19 13.23
CA HIS A 17 -17.32 -15.62 13.59
C HIS A 17 -18.07 -15.17 12.34
N LEU A 18 -19.40 -15.07 12.50
CA LEU A 18 -20.30 -14.63 11.43
C LEU A 18 -20.28 -13.10 11.35
N VAL A 19 -20.07 -12.58 10.14
CA VAL A 19 -20.15 -11.16 9.83
C VAL A 19 -21.17 -10.97 8.71
N ILE A 20 -21.97 -9.91 8.80
CA ILE A 20 -22.93 -9.51 7.79
C ILE A 20 -22.42 -8.20 7.19
N ILE A 21 -22.28 -8.17 5.87
CA ILE A 21 -21.78 -7.03 5.12
C ILE A 21 -22.81 -6.70 4.04
N ASP A 22 -23.12 -5.42 3.87
CA ASP A 22 -23.96 -4.95 2.76
C ASP A 22 -23.20 -5.03 1.43
N ASN A 23 -23.88 -4.80 0.30
CA ASN A 23 -23.18 -4.72 -0.98
C ASN A 23 -22.27 -3.49 -1.02
N PHE A 24 -21.04 -3.67 -1.49
CA PHE A 24 -20.06 -2.61 -1.66
C PHE A 24 -19.29 -2.78 -2.98
N ILE A 25 -18.45 -1.79 -3.32
CA ILE A 25 -17.52 -1.84 -4.44
C ILE A 25 -16.11 -1.68 -3.86
N MET A 26 -15.15 -2.43 -4.41
CA MET A 26 -13.75 -2.37 -4.02
C MET A 26 -12.89 -2.05 -5.24
N GLY A 27 -11.76 -1.38 -5.02
CA GLY A 27 -10.75 -1.21 -6.06
C GLY A 27 -10.26 -2.57 -6.58
N GLU A 28 -10.15 -2.72 -7.90
CA GLU A 28 -9.74 -3.99 -8.52
C GLU A 28 -8.27 -4.35 -8.20
N THR A 29 -7.47 -3.35 -7.85
CA THR A 29 -6.03 -3.46 -7.57
C THR A 29 -5.65 -2.57 -6.39
N GLU A 30 -4.44 -2.77 -5.86
CA GLU A 30 -3.76 -1.75 -5.06
C GLU A 30 -3.67 -0.42 -5.83
N VAL A 31 -3.56 0.70 -5.11
CA VAL A 31 -3.46 2.04 -5.70
C VAL A 31 -2.13 2.19 -6.46
N PRO A 32 -2.13 2.44 -7.78
CA PRO A 32 -0.90 2.67 -8.53
C PRO A 32 -0.30 4.07 -8.29
N ASN A 33 1.03 4.18 -8.42
CA ASN A 33 1.75 5.46 -8.36
C ASN A 33 1.20 6.53 -9.31
N ALA A 34 0.74 6.13 -10.49
CA ALA A 34 0.13 7.03 -11.47
C ALA A 34 -1.10 7.78 -10.94
N TYR A 35 -1.87 7.18 -10.02
CA TYR A 35 -3.05 7.82 -9.45
C TYR A 35 -2.72 8.58 -8.18
N TYR A 36 -1.81 8.07 -7.35
CA TYR A 36 -1.40 8.76 -6.13
C TYR A 36 -0.67 10.07 -6.42
N VAL A 37 0.14 10.12 -7.49
CA VAL A 37 0.83 11.35 -7.90
C VAL A 37 -0.13 12.46 -8.35
N ILE A 38 -1.29 12.10 -8.91
CA ILE A 38 -2.35 13.07 -9.28
C ILE A 38 -2.88 13.72 -8.01
N PHE A 39 -3.25 12.91 -7.01
CA PHE A 39 -3.67 13.38 -5.69
C PHE A 39 -2.64 14.32 -5.05
N LEU A 40 -1.35 13.94 -5.04
CA LEU A 40 -0.30 14.77 -4.46
C LEU A 40 -0.17 16.14 -5.15
N ASN A 41 -0.17 16.16 -6.48
CA ASN A 41 -0.07 17.39 -7.25
C ASN A 41 -1.30 18.29 -7.06
N ASP A 42 -2.50 17.72 -7.08
CA ASP A 42 -3.73 18.48 -6.89
C ASP A 42 -3.79 19.10 -5.48
N MET A 43 -3.52 18.30 -4.44
CA MET A 43 -3.52 18.82 -3.06
C MET A 43 -2.40 19.84 -2.83
N THR A 44 -1.25 19.67 -3.47
CA THR A 44 -0.18 20.69 -3.45
C THR A 44 -0.61 21.98 -4.13
N SER A 45 -1.30 21.91 -5.27
CA SER A 45 -1.80 23.10 -5.98
C SER A 45 -2.82 23.90 -5.17
N LEU A 46 -3.53 23.23 -4.25
CA LEU A 46 -4.46 23.83 -3.31
C LEU A 46 -3.79 24.40 -2.06
N GLY A 47 -2.48 24.16 -1.87
CA GLY A 47 -1.76 24.52 -0.65
C GLY A 47 -2.09 23.63 0.55
N ASN A 48 -2.59 22.42 0.29
CA ASN A 48 -3.06 21.50 1.32
C ASN A 48 -1.95 20.57 1.85
N LEU A 49 -0.76 20.60 1.26
CA LEU A 49 0.38 19.75 1.64
C LEU A 49 1.58 20.59 2.07
N ILE A 50 2.28 20.09 3.09
CA ILE A 50 3.55 20.61 3.58
C ILE A 50 4.63 19.57 3.28
N VAL A 51 5.77 20.02 2.78
CA VAL A 51 6.94 19.16 2.51
C VAL A 51 8.03 19.45 3.52
N GLU A 52 8.46 18.44 4.24
CA GLU A 52 9.53 18.52 5.23
C GLU A 52 10.65 17.53 4.91
N GLU A 53 11.88 17.87 5.30
CA GLU A 53 13.00 16.91 5.21
C GLU A 53 12.69 15.66 6.04
N GLY A 54 13.02 14.49 5.50
CA GLY A 54 12.90 13.23 6.23
C GLY A 54 13.73 13.23 7.52
N ILE A 55 13.27 12.49 8.54
CA ILE A 55 14.02 12.31 9.79
C ILE A 55 14.86 11.02 9.69
N PRO A 56 16.17 11.05 9.98
CA PRO A 56 16.98 9.84 9.96
C PRO A 56 16.44 8.74 10.88
N GLY A 57 16.31 7.53 10.37
CA GLY A 57 15.79 6.36 11.09
C GLY A 57 14.27 6.31 11.21
N ASP A 58 13.54 7.35 10.79
CA ASP A 58 12.10 7.34 10.78
C ASP A 58 11.59 6.73 9.47
N TRP A 59 11.07 5.50 9.57
CA TRP A 59 10.59 4.65 8.48
C TRP A 59 11.61 4.27 7.41
N SER A 60 12.83 4.83 7.41
CA SER A 60 14.02 4.27 6.72
C SER A 60 15.20 5.19 6.55
N SER A 61 14.97 6.50 6.55
CA SER A 61 15.86 7.39 5.82
C SER A 61 17.21 7.46 6.51
N ASP A 62 18.30 7.52 5.74
CA ASP A 62 19.61 7.80 6.29
C ASP A 62 20.01 9.27 6.07
N SER A 63 21.03 9.73 6.81
CA SER A 63 21.50 11.11 6.72
C SER A 63 22.08 11.47 5.35
N ASN A 64 22.53 10.50 4.55
CA ASN A 64 23.05 10.76 3.21
C ASN A 64 21.92 11.01 2.20
N GLU A 65 20.82 10.27 2.28
CA GLU A 65 19.66 10.50 1.41
C GLU A 65 19.06 11.88 1.63
N ILE A 66 18.89 12.27 2.90
CA ILE A 66 18.39 13.59 3.27
C ILE A 66 19.34 14.67 2.74
N ALA A 67 20.65 14.51 2.95
CA ALA A 67 21.65 15.45 2.45
C ALA A 67 21.69 15.55 0.92
N ASN A 68 21.25 14.51 0.20
CA ASN A 68 21.15 14.48 -1.26
C ASN A 68 19.77 14.90 -1.79
N GLY A 69 18.83 15.27 -0.93
CA GLY A 69 17.47 15.70 -1.33
C GLY A 69 16.58 14.56 -1.83
N HIS A 70 16.83 13.34 -1.36
CA HIS A 70 16.10 12.13 -1.78
C HIS A 70 15.15 11.59 -0.71
N ALA A 71 14.96 12.29 0.41
CA ALA A 71 14.13 11.85 1.53
C ALA A 71 13.22 12.98 2.04
N TRP A 72 11.92 12.83 1.84
CA TRP A 72 10.91 13.85 2.17
C TRP A 72 9.70 13.24 2.88
N SER A 73 9.17 13.96 3.87
CA SER A 73 7.87 13.68 4.49
C SER A 73 6.84 14.64 3.90
N ILE A 74 5.77 14.07 3.34
CA ILE A 74 4.65 14.85 2.80
C ILE A 74 3.53 14.79 3.82
N THR A 75 3.18 15.94 4.38
CA THR A 75 2.27 16.08 5.51
C THR A 75 1.04 16.86 5.07
N ALA A 76 -0.14 16.48 5.52
CA ALA A 76 -1.34 17.28 5.32
C ALA A 76 -1.27 18.55 6.15
N ASP A 77 -1.69 19.68 5.57
CA ASP A 77 -1.74 20.95 6.30
C ASP A 77 -2.66 20.81 7.54
N SER A 78 -2.14 21.22 8.70
CA SER A 78 -2.81 21.13 10.00
C SER A 78 -4.08 21.97 10.14
N THR A 79 -4.39 22.81 9.15
CA THR A 79 -5.62 23.61 9.09
C THR A 79 -6.76 22.90 8.35
N LEU A 80 -6.47 21.75 7.73
CA LEU A 80 -7.50 20.92 7.10
C LEU A 80 -8.42 20.29 8.14
N SER A 81 -9.62 19.95 7.71
CA SER A 81 -10.51 19.07 8.47
C SER A 81 -10.31 17.62 8.04
N GLY A 82 -10.22 16.71 9.00
CA GLY A 82 -10.07 15.27 8.77
C GLY A 82 -9.07 14.66 9.75
N GLU A 83 -9.11 13.34 9.90
CA GLU A 83 -8.17 12.60 10.76
C GLU A 83 -6.71 12.74 10.29
N TRP A 84 -6.50 13.07 9.01
CA TRP A 84 -5.18 13.31 8.42
C TRP A 84 -4.58 14.68 8.74
N SER A 85 -5.32 15.60 9.38
CA SER A 85 -4.86 16.97 9.63
C SER A 85 -3.55 17.00 10.43
N GLY A 86 -2.46 17.51 9.81
CA GLY A 86 -1.14 17.59 10.44
C GLY A 86 -0.36 16.27 10.45
N GLU A 87 -0.89 15.23 9.81
CA GLU A 87 -0.28 13.91 9.77
C GLU A 87 0.56 13.69 8.51
N VAL A 88 1.61 12.88 8.66
CA VAL A 88 2.44 12.45 7.52
C VAL A 88 1.62 11.50 6.66
N LEU A 89 1.47 11.81 5.38
CA LEU A 89 0.69 11.04 4.42
C LEU A 89 1.54 10.00 3.71
N ILE A 90 2.71 10.42 3.21
CA ILE A 90 3.61 9.57 2.45
C ILE A 90 5.05 10.02 2.67
N LYS A 91 5.98 9.06 2.64
CA LYS A 91 7.40 9.34 2.60
C LYS A 91 8.00 9.02 1.25
N LEU A 92 8.70 10.00 0.70
CA LEU A 92 9.43 9.87 -0.55
C LEU A 92 10.89 9.61 -0.20
N SER A 93 11.34 8.36 -0.23
CA SER A 93 12.74 7.97 -0.03
C SER A 93 13.24 7.08 -1.17
N SER A 94 14.56 7.06 -1.40
CA SER A 94 15.21 6.12 -2.32
C SER A 94 15.69 4.82 -1.66
N ILE A 95 15.54 4.68 -0.35
CA ILE A 95 15.95 3.51 0.44
C ILE A 95 14.83 3.15 1.44
N ALA A 96 14.43 1.88 1.45
CA ALA A 96 13.46 1.35 2.41
C ALA A 96 13.96 1.29 3.85
N GLY A 97 13.01 1.11 4.77
CA GLY A 97 13.12 1.00 6.24
C GLY A 97 14.36 0.35 6.78
N GLY A 98 15.50 1.06 6.83
CA GLY A 98 16.75 0.50 7.32
C GLY A 98 17.65 -0.17 6.27
N GLY A 99 17.72 0.37 5.04
CA GLY A 99 18.74 -0.04 4.07
C GLY A 99 18.36 -1.20 3.14
N GLN A 100 17.06 -1.51 2.99
CA GLN A 100 16.62 -2.64 2.18
C GLN A 100 16.45 -2.22 0.70
N ASP A 101 17.51 -2.39 -0.09
CA ASP A 101 17.55 -2.37 -1.58
C ASP A 101 16.91 -1.17 -2.32
N SER A 102 17.59 -0.69 -3.36
CA SER A 102 17.10 0.38 -4.24
C SER A 102 15.75 0.12 -4.93
N LEU A 103 15.33 -1.15 -5.01
CA LEU A 103 14.07 -1.55 -5.66
C LEU A 103 12.84 -1.53 -4.73
N ASN A 104 13.02 -1.32 -3.42
CA ASN A 104 11.92 -1.26 -2.46
C ASN A 104 11.58 0.18 -2.06
N ARG A 105 11.21 1.03 -3.01
CA ARG A 105 10.95 2.45 -2.75
C ARG A 105 9.57 2.90 -3.24
N CYS A 106 9.16 4.11 -2.85
CA CYS A 106 7.88 4.73 -3.21
C CYS A 106 7.71 4.95 -4.72
N TRP A 107 8.82 5.15 -5.45
CA TRP A 107 8.85 5.49 -6.88
C TRP A 107 8.18 6.81 -7.26
N ILE A 108 7.72 7.61 -6.28
CA ILE A 108 7.32 8.99 -6.46
C ILE A 108 8.47 9.90 -5.99
N GLU A 109 8.76 10.92 -6.79
CA GLU A 109 9.79 11.92 -6.52
C GLU A 109 9.18 13.32 -6.53
N TRP A 110 9.77 14.22 -5.76
CA TRP A 110 9.35 15.62 -5.64
C TRP A 110 10.47 16.54 -6.12
N ASP A 111 10.14 17.47 -7.02
CA ASP A 111 11.03 18.52 -7.47
C ASP A 111 10.75 19.80 -6.68
N SER A 112 11.68 20.18 -5.81
CA SER A 112 11.58 21.38 -4.97
C SER A 112 11.62 22.70 -5.75
N THR A 113 12.08 22.70 -7.01
CA THR A 113 12.12 23.91 -7.85
C THR A 113 10.75 24.20 -8.45
N SER A 114 10.09 23.18 -8.97
CA SER A 114 8.76 23.29 -9.59
C SER A 114 7.62 23.04 -8.60
N ASN A 115 7.91 22.45 -7.45
CA ASN A 115 6.95 21.94 -6.47
C ASN A 115 5.96 20.92 -7.08
N ILE A 116 6.49 20.03 -7.92
CA ILE A 116 5.72 19.01 -8.65
C ILE A 116 6.20 17.61 -8.23
N TYR A 117 5.25 16.69 -8.12
CA TYR A 117 5.50 15.27 -7.91
C TYR A 117 5.44 14.53 -9.24
N SER A 118 6.35 13.58 -9.43
CA SER A 118 6.39 12.73 -10.62
C SER A 118 6.73 11.29 -10.26
N VAL A 119 6.19 10.34 -11.03
CA VAL A 119 6.58 8.93 -10.90
C VAL A 119 7.87 8.69 -11.67
N VAL A 120 8.76 7.87 -11.11
CA VAL A 120 9.94 7.37 -11.81
C VAL A 120 9.48 6.58 -13.05
N PRO A 121 9.99 6.88 -14.26
CA PRO A 121 9.53 6.22 -15.48
C PRO A 121 9.59 4.69 -15.41
N GLY A 122 8.48 4.03 -15.76
CA GLY A 122 8.32 2.57 -15.71
C GLY A 122 7.69 2.02 -14.42
N TYR A 123 7.46 2.89 -13.43
CA TYR A 123 6.86 2.52 -12.13
C TYR A 123 5.44 3.06 -11.94
N GLU A 124 4.80 3.54 -13.02
CA GLU A 124 3.47 4.14 -13.00
C GLU A 124 2.39 3.17 -12.49
N ASN A 125 2.52 1.90 -12.87
CA ASN A 125 1.58 0.83 -12.51
C ASN A 125 2.03 0.01 -11.30
N TRP A 126 3.02 0.46 -10.55
CA TRP A 126 3.45 -0.20 -9.31
C TRP A 126 2.62 0.33 -8.13
N PRO A 127 2.38 -0.48 -7.10
CA PRO A 127 1.60 -0.05 -5.94
C PRO A 127 2.34 1.09 -5.24
N THR A 128 1.59 2.11 -4.83
CA THR A 128 2.13 3.18 -4.00
C THR A 128 2.42 2.64 -2.60
N SER A 129 3.69 2.71 -2.23
CA SER A 129 4.20 2.27 -0.94
C SER A 129 4.64 3.47 -0.10
N TRP A 130 4.96 3.21 1.17
CA TRP A 130 5.36 4.23 2.16
C TRP A 130 4.26 5.24 2.48
N VAL A 131 3.01 4.84 2.24
CA VAL A 131 1.79 5.58 2.57
C VAL A 131 1.37 5.23 3.99
N SER A 132 1.13 6.25 4.81
CA SER A 132 0.55 6.06 6.14
C SER A 132 -0.94 5.75 6.03
N TRP A 133 -1.54 5.27 7.12
CA TRP A 133 -2.99 5.16 7.19
C TRP A 133 -3.70 6.50 6.89
N TYR A 134 -3.15 7.62 7.38
CA TYR A 134 -3.67 8.96 7.12
C TYR A 134 -3.56 9.37 5.63
N GLY A 135 -2.47 9.00 4.96
CA GLY A 135 -2.31 9.20 3.52
C GLY A 135 -3.33 8.42 2.72
N ALA A 136 -3.57 7.16 3.09
CA ALA A 136 -4.58 6.32 2.46
C ALA A 136 -6.00 6.87 2.68
N MET A 137 -6.31 7.35 3.89
CA MET A 137 -7.59 8.00 4.22
C MET A 137 -7.83 9.28 3.42
N MET A 138 -6.83 10.17 3.34
CA MET A 138 -6.96 11.42 2.61
C MET A 138 -7.05 11.20 1.10
N TYR A 139 -6.32 10.20 0.57
CA TYR A 139 -6.43 9.78 -0.83
C TYR A 139 -7.84 9.24 -1.13
N ALA A 140 -8.38 8.39 -0.25
CA ALA A 140 -9.73 7.84 -0.41
C ALA A 140 -10.79 8.96 -0.41
N ASP A 141 -10.71 9.90 0.54
CA ASP A 141 -11.60 11.07 0.60
C ASP A 141 -11.52 11.92 -0.67
N TYR A 142 -10.31 12.18 -1.19
CA TYR A 142 -10.10 12.93 -2.43
C TYR A 142 -10.83 12.30 -3.63
N TYR A 143 -10.85 10.97 -3.73
CA TYR A 143 -11.58 10.24 -4.79
C TYR A 143 -13.05 9.95 -4.44
N GLY A 144 -13.54 10.39 -3.27
CA GLY A 144 -14.91 10.15 -2.83
C GLY A 144 -15.21 8.68 -2.51
N VAL A 145 -14.20 7.93 -2.06
CA VAL A 145 -14.29 6.52 -1.64
C VAL A 145 -13.82 6.39 -0.19
N SER A 146 -13.89 5.19 0.38
CA SER A 146 -13.36 4.87 1.70
C SER A 146 -12.33 3.75 1.62
N LEU A 147 -11.48 3.65 2.64
CA LEU A 147 -10.79 2.39 2.90
C LEU A 147 -11.82 1.30 3.21
N PRO A 148 -11.56 0.03 2.85
CA PRO A 148 -12.42 -1.07 3.25
C PRO A 148 -12.33 -1.26 4.76
N THR A 149 -13.40 -1.75 5.38
CA THR A 149 -13.24 -2.39 6.70
C THR A 149 -12.43 -3.67 6.56
N GLU A 150 -11.81 -4.15 7.64
CA GLU A 150 -11.12 -5.44 7.66
C GLU A 150 -12.06 -6.58 7.23
N ALA A 151 -13.33 -6.50 7.63
CA ALA A 151 -14.34 -7.47 7.24
C ALA A 151 -14.68 -7.42 5.75
N GLU A 152 -14.80 -6.22 5.16
CA GLU A 152 -14.99 -6.04 3.72
C GLU A 152 -13.79 -6.58 2.94
N TRP A 153 -12.58 -6.26 3.41
CA TRP A 153 -11.32 -6.72 2.83
C TRP A 153 -11.22 -8.24 2.88
N GLU A 154 -11.47 -8.89 4.02
CA GLU A 154 -11.41 -10.34 4.14
C GLU A 154 -12.49 -11.03 3.28
N TYR A 155 -13.72 -10.50 3.25
CA TYR A 155 -14.78 -11.04 2.39
C TYR A 155 -14.39 -10.99 0.91
N ALA A 156 -13.85 -9.85 0.48
CA ALA A 156 -13.37 -9.63 -0.87
C ALA A 156 -12.20 -10.56 -1.21
N ALA A 157 -11.22 -10.70 -0.30
CA ALA A 157 -10.06 -11.59 -0.43
C ALA A 157 -10.50 -13.05 -0.60
N ARG A 158 -11.46 -13.51 0.21
CA ARG A 158 -12.03 -14.87 0.15
C ARG A 158 -12.98 -15.11 -1.03
N ALA A 159 -13.27 -14.08 -1.82
CA ALA A 159 -14.00 -14.14 -3.08
C ALA A 159 -15.37 -14.86 -3.03
N GLY A 160 -16.06 -14.78 -1.89
CA GLY A 160 -17.33 -15.49 -1.66
C GLY A 160 -17.24 -17.03 -1.67
N GLN A 161 -16.03 -17.58 -1.80
CA GLN A 161 -15.76 -19.02 -1.87
C GLN A 161 -15.05 -19.56 -0.63
N GLN A 162 -14.76 -18.70 0.35
CA GLN A 162 -14.00 -19.04 1.55
C GLN A 162 -12.61 -19.58 1.21
N LEU A 163 -11.94 -18.96 0.24
CA LEU A 163 -10.58 -19.32 -0.13
C LEU A 163 -9.65 -19.21 1.09
N GLU A 164 -8.69 -20.15 1.21
CA GLU A 164 -7.63 -20.09 2.21
C GLU A 164 -6.60 -19.01 1.86
N TYR A 165 -6.21 -18.96 0.58
CA TYR A 165 -5.36 -17.92 0.02
C TYR A 165 -6.15 -17.11 -1.01
N PRO A 166 -6.07 -15.78 -1.02
CA PRO A 166 -6.92 -14.94 -1.86
C PRO A 166 -6.40 -14.84 -3.32
N THR A 167 -6.07 -15.99 -3.90
CA THR A 167 -5.62 -16.16 -5.28
C THR A 167 -6.78 -16.64 -6.17
N ASN A 168 -6.52 -16.86 -7.46
CA ASN A 168 -7.53 -17.30 -8.42
C ASN A 168 -8.21 -18.64 -8.10
N ASN A 169 -7.58 -19.51 -7.31
CA ASN A 169 -8.11 -20.85 -7.02
C ASN A 169 -7.93 -21.28 -5.55
N GLY A 170 -7.51 -20.37 -4.66
CA GLY A 170 -7.30 -20.68 -3.26
C GLY A 170 -5.97 -21.38 -2.94
N SER A 171 -5.05 -21.52 -3.90
CA SER A 171 -3.72 -22.11 -3.70
C SER A 171 -2.64 -21.02 -3.60
N LEU A 172 -1.50 -21.33 -2.97
CA LEU A 172 -0.39 -20.40 -2.81
C LEU A 172 0.90 -20.95 -3.43
N SER A 173 1.41 -20.25 -4.44
CA SER A 173 2.73 -20.46 -5.05
C SER A 173 3.24 -19.14 -5.61
N TYR A 174 4.55 -19.03 -5.88
CA TYR A 174 5.15 -17.80 -6.41
C TYR A 174 4.59 -17.41 -7.79
N SER A 175 4.01 -18.35 -8.53
CA SER A 175 3.26 -18.08 -9.76
C SER A 175 1.84 -17.54 -9.57
N GLN A 176 1.34 -17.51 -8.33
CA GLN A 176 -0.02 -17.08 -7.99
C GLN A 176 -0.07 -15.80 -7.17
N ALA A 177 1.00 -15.49 -6.44
CA ALA A 177 1.08 -14.34 -5.55
C ALA A 177 2.54 -13.92 -5.36
N ASN A 178 2.74 -12.63 -5.09
CA ASN A 178 4.04 -12.10 -4.70
C ASN A 178 4.16 -12.11 -3.17
N TYR A 179 4.74 -13.17 -2.59
CA TYR A 179 4.85 -13.33 -1.14
C TYR A 179 6.25 -13.82 -0.75
N GLY A 180 6.54 -13.88 0.56
CA GLY A 180 7.81 -14.38 1.09
C GLY A 180 8.74 -13.27 1.57
N SER A 181 9.93 -13.64 2.04
CA SER A 181 10.91 -12.71 2.57
C SER A 181 12.15 -12.60 1.68
N PHE A 182 12.93 -11.53 1.88
CA PHE A 182 14.17 -11.21 1.16
C PHE A 182 15.26 -12.29 1.21
N SER A 183 15.05 -13.42 1.90
CA SER A 183 16.02 -14.51 2.04
C SER A 183 16.29 -15.27 0.73
N GLY A 184 15.53 -14.98 -0.33
CA GLY A 184 15.74 -15.52 -1.67
C GLY A 184 15.33 -16.99 -1.79
N THR A 185 14.97 -17.38 -3.00
CA THR A 185 14.63 -18.76 -3.35
C THR A 185 15.16 -19.07 -4.75
N THR A 186 15.27 -20.36 -5.08
CA THR A 186 15.61 -20.81 -6.44
C THR A 186 14.38 -20.91 -7.35
N ASP A 187 13.20 -20.58 -6.84
CA ASP A 187 11.97 -20.58 -7.62
C ASP A 187 12.03 -19.46 -8.69
N PRO A 188 11.86 -19.77 -9.98
CA PRO A 188 11.95 -18.79 -11.04
C PRO A 188 10.80 -17.77 -11.04
N ASP A 189 9.67 -18.07 -10.39
CA ASP A 189 8.52 -17.17 -10.31
C ASP A 189 8.61 -16.23 -9.10
N PHE A 190 9.64 -16.36 -8.25
CA PHE A 190 9.83 -15.50 -7.09
C PHE A 190 10.19 -14.07 -7.47
N LEU A 191 9.47 -13.12 -6.86
CA LEU A 191 9.74 -11.69 -6.96
C LEU A 191 10.23 -11.20 -5.59
N PRO A 192 11.46 -10.64 -5.49
CA PRO A 192 12.03 -10.21 -4.21
C PRO A 192 11.45 -8.89 -3.67
N TYR A 193 10.73 -8.15 -4.50
CA TYR A 193 10.17 -6.83 -4.24
C TYR A 193 8.75 -6.74 -4.81
N PRO A 194 7.99 -5.68 -4.50
CA PRO A 194 6.71 -5.43 -5.14
C PRO A 194 6.79 -5.50 -6.67
N SER A 195 5.63 -5.60 -7.30
CA SER A 195 5.49 -5.79 -8.73
C SER A 195 4.30 -4.98 -9.25
N PRO A 196 4.20 -4.72 -10.57
CA PRO A 196 3.11 -3.91 -11.10
C PRO A 196 1.75 -4.55 -10.84
N VAL A 197 0.80 -3.73 -10.37
CA VAL A 197 -0.52 -4.16 -9.93
C VAL A 197 -1.28 -4.81 -11.10
N GLY A 198 -2.03 -5.87 -10.81
CA GLY A 198 -2.96 -6.51 -11.74
C GLY A 198 -2.39 -7.10 -13.03
N SER A 199 -1.06 -7.18 -13.15
CA SER A 199 -0.41 -7.51 -14.44
C SER A 199 0.25 -8.89 -14.49
N ILE A 200 0.71 -9.40 -13.34
CA ILE A 200 1.47 -10.65 -13.26
C ILE A 200 0.58 -11.83 -12.87
N PHE A 201 -0.22 -11.66 -11.82
CA PHE A 201 -1.03 -12.73 -11.24
C PHE A 201 -2.47 -12.70 -11.74
N GLN A 202 -3.12 -13.86 -11.74
CA GLN A 202 -4.56 -13.94 -12.02
C GLN A 202 -5.36 -13.36 -10.85
N PRO A 203 -6.49 -12.68 -11.11
CA PRO A 203 -7.34 -12.17 -10.04
C PRO A 203 -8.03 -13.32 -9.31
N ASN A 204 -8.50 -13.05 -8.10
CA ASN A 204 -9.41 -13.93 -7.40
C ASN A 204 -10.77 -14.03 -8.14
N PRO A 205 -11.69 -14.92 -7.74
CA PRO A 205 -13.00 -15.07 -8.39
C PRO A 205 -13.90 -13.82 -8.43
N PHE A 206 -13.63 -12.77 -7.64
CA PHE A 206 -14.31 -11.47 -7.74
C PHE A 206 -13.67 -10.51 -8.75
N GLY A 207 -12.56 -10.89 -9.38
CA GLY A 207 -11.81 -10.02 -10.28
C GLY A 207 -10.81 -9.11 -9.57
N LEU A 208 -10.50 -9.37 -8.29
CA LEU A 208 -9.56 -8.58 -7.51
C LEU A 208 -8.15 -9.16 -7.60
N TYR A 209 -7.17 -8.29 -7.84
CA TYR A 209 -5.78 -8.66 -8.00
C TYR A 209 -4.99 -8.40 -6.72
N ASN A 210 -3.85 -9.10 -6.57
CA ASN A 210 -2.86 -8.84 -5.53
C ASN A 210 -3.33 -8.94 -4.07
N MET A 211 -4.56 -9.39 -3.79
CA MET A 211 -5.08 -9.64 -2.43
C MET A 211 -4.19 -10.57 -1.57
N ALA A 212 -3.30 -11.35 -2.19
CA ALA A 212 -2.24 -12.11 -1.54
C ALA A 212 -0.87 -11.48 -1.83
N GLY A 213 -0.31 -10.77 -0.83
CA GLY A 213 1.05 -10.24 -0.88
C GLY A 213 1.19 -8.96 -1.71
N ASN A 214 2.34 -8.79 -2.36
CA ASN A 214 2.77 -7.59 -3.08
C ASN A 214 3.03 -6.38 -2.16
N VAL A 215 2.00 -5.74 -1.60
CA VAL A 215 2.14 -4.81 -0.45
C VAL A 215 1.07 -5.08 0.62
N SER A 216 1.29 -4.54 1.83
CA SER A 216 0.23 -4.49 2.84
C SER A 216 -0.80 -3.42 2.48
N GLU A 217 -2.08 -3.70 2.72
CA GLU A 217 -3.19 -2.82 2.37
C GLU A 217 -3.89 -2.32 3.64
N TRP A 218 -4.03 -1.00 3.77
CA TRP A 218 -4.66 -0.38 4.94
C TRP A 218 -6.17 -0.62 4.97
N CYS A 219 -6.68 -1.05 6.13
CA CYS A 219 -8.11 -1.10 6.44
C CYS A 219 -8.52 0.08 7.33
N LEU A 220 -9.83 0.35 7.41
CA LEU A 220 -10.40 1.43 8.22
C LEU A 220 -10.29 1.16 9.73
N ASP A 221 -10.26 -0.10 10.12
CA ASP A 221 -10.39 -0.56 11.51
C ASP A 221 -9.19 -0.19 12.38
N TRP A 222 -9.49 0.04 13.67
CA TRP A 222 -8.48 0.10 14.71
C TRP A 222 -8.07 -1.32 15.12
N TYR A 223 -6.77 -1.54 15.28
CA TYR A 223 -6.20 -2.79 15.80
C TYR A 223 -5.81 -2.64 17.28
#